data_AF-A0A420FW03-F1
#
_entry.id   AF-A0A420FW03-F1
#
_cell.length_a   1.000
_cell.length_b   1.000
_cell.length_c   1.000
_cell.angle_alpha   90.00
_cell.angle_beta   90.00
_cell.angle_gamma   90.00
#
_symmetry.space_group_name_H-M   'P 1'
#
loop_
_entity.id
_entity.type
_entity.pdbx_description
1 polymer ?
#
loop_
_entity_poly.entity_id
_entity_poly.type
_entity_poly.pdbx_seq_one_letter_code
_entity_poly.pdbx_strand_id
1 'polypeptide(L)'
;MEFKTLRNIENSFRQIRLYAIVFALLCFGVTGFSVWKSYAFANVQREKIYVLDQGKSLMLALSQDATINRPVMAREHVRRFHELFFTLAPDKAAIESNMKRAFDLADKSAYDYYHDLAEKGYYNRIISGNVQQRIEVDSVVCNFNSYPYSVTTYAKQFIIRSSNLTRRSLVTSCTLLNSVKSDNNPQGFQILKFGVLANKDEEVVER
;
A
#
# COMPACT_ATOMS: atom_id res chain seq x y z
N MET A 1 -75.64 63.00 -9.95
CA MET A 1 -74.62 62.00 -10.37
C MET A 1 -73.66 61.80 -9.20
N GLU A 2 -73.95 60.92 -8.23
CA GLU A 2 -73.06 60.75 -7.06
C GLU A 2 -72.97 59.31 -6.49
N PHE A 3 -73.44 58.28 -7.20
CA PHE A 3 -73.42 56.90 -6.68
C PHE A 3 -72.49 55.92 -7.41
N LYS A 4 -71.70 56.38 -8.39
CA LYS A 4 -70.74 55.51 -9.11
C LYS A 4 -69.34 55.46 -8.47
N THR A 5 -68.94 56.49 -7.72
CA THR A 5 -67.59 56.60 -7.12
C THR A 5 -67.43 55.75 -5.86
N LEU A 6 -68.42 55.72 -4.96
CA LEU A 6 -68.37 54.92 -3.72
C LEU A 6 -68.32 53.40 -4.00
N ARG A 7 -69.10 52.93 -4.99
CA ARG A 7 -69.07 51.52 -5.43
C ARG A 7 -67.72 51.11 -6.02
N ASN A 8 -66.97 52.07 -6.57
CA ASN A 8 -65.65 51.83 -7.16
C ASN A 8 -64.56 51.70 -6.09
N ILE A 9 -64.66 52.46 -5.00
CA ILE A 9 -63.74 52.38 -3.86
C ILE A 9 -63.93 51.05 -3.11
N GLU A 10 -65.17 50.63 -2.85
CA GLU A 10 -65.46 49.36 -2.18
C GLU A 10 -65.02 48.14 -3.01
N ASN A 11 -65.26 48.16 -4.32
CA ASN A 11 -64.75 47.14 -5.23
C ASN A 11 -63.21 47.12 -5.29
N SER A 12 -62.56 48.30 -5.23
CA SER A 12 -61.10 48.40 -5.20
C SER A 12 -60.52 47.81 -3.91
N PHE A 13 -61.14 48.07 -2.75
CA PHE A 13 -60.72 47.44 -1.49
C PHE A 13 -60.91 45.91 -1.50
N ARG A 14 -61.98 45.42 -2.12
CA ARG A 14 -62.22 43.98 -2.30
C ARG A 14 -61.17 43.35 -3.22
N GLN A 15 -60.77 44.04 -4.29
CA GLN A 15 -59.71 43.60 -5.20
C GLN A 15 -58.33 43.61 -4.53
N ILE A 16 -57.98 44.65 -3.77
CA ILE A 16 -56.72 44.73 -3.02
C ILE A 16 -56.61 43.57 -2.02
N ARG A 17 -57.71 43.27 -1.30
CA ARG A 17 -57.75 42.13 -0.37
C ARG A 17 -57.58 40.80 -1.10
N LEU A 18 -58.20 40.65 -2.27
CA LEU A 18 -58.06 39.45 -3.09
C LEU A 18 -56.63 39.29 -3.60
N TYR A 19 -55.99 40.36 -4.07
CA TYR A 19 -54.57 40.33 -4.47
C TYR A 19 -53.63 40.03 -3.32
N ALA A 20 -53.90 40.57 -2.12
CA ALA A 20 -53.12 40.26 -0.92
C ALA A 20 -53.22 38.77 -0.54
N ILE A 21 -54.42 38.18 -0.63
CA ILE A 21 -54.63 36.75 -0.38
C ILE A 21 -53.92 35.90 -1.43
N VAL A 22 -54.04 36.24 -2.71
CA VAL A 22 -53.34 35.53 -3.80
C VAL A 22 -51.83 35.62 -3.63
N PHE A 23 -51.30 36.79 -3.28
CA PHE A 23 -49.87 36.97 -3.02
C PHE A 23 -49.39 36.15 -1.83
N ALA A 24 -50.14 36.15 -0.72
CA ALA A 24 -49.82 35.34 0.45
C ALA A 24 -49.80 33.83 0.13
N LEU A 25 -50.76 33.35 -0.66
CA LEU A 25 -50.80 31.96 -1.12
C LEU A 25 -49.61 31.62 -2.03
N LEU A 26 -49.22 32.53 -2.90
CA LEU A 26 -48.07 32.36 -3.79
C LEU A 26 -46.76 32.30 -3.00
N CYS A 27 -46.59 33.20 -2.02
CA CYS A 27 -45.46 33.15 -1.08
C CYS A 27 -45.41 31.83 -0.31
N PHE A 28 -46.55 31.34 0.18
CA PHE A 28 -46.64 30.07 0.89
C PHE A 28 -46.30 28.87 -0.01
N GLY A 29 -46.70 28.93 -1.29
CA GLY A 29 -46.35 27.92 -2.29
C GLY A 29 -44.84 27.87 -2.57
N VAL A 30 -44.20 29.04 -2.72
CA VAL A 30 -42.76 29.13 -2.98
C VAL A 30 -41.94 28.66 -1.77
N THR A 31 -42.30 29.05 -0.56
CA THR A 31 -41.60 28.60 0.66
C THR A 31 -41.79 27.10 0.88
N GLY A 32 -43.01 26.58 0.70
CA GLY A 32 -43.28 25.13 0.78
C GLY A 32 -42.48 24.32 -0.24
N PHE A 33 -42.43 24.79 -1.50
CA PHE A 33 -41.64 24.15 -2.55
C PHE A 33 -40.13 24.19 -2.27
N SER A 34 -39.62 25.33 -1.77
CA SER A 34 -38.22 25.49 -1.40
C SER A 34 -37.82 24.57 -0.25
N VAL A 35 -38.65 24.45 0.77
CA VAL A 35 -38.44 23.51 1.89
C VAL A 35 -38.46 22.08 1.39
N TRP A 36 -39.45 21.70 0.57
CA TRP A 36 -39.53 20.35 0.01
C TRP A 36 -38.30 20.00 -0.84
N LYS A 37 -37.85 20.90 -1.72
CA LYS A 37 -36.63 20.71 -2.50
C LYS A 37 -35.38 20.66 -1.63
N SER A 38 -35.31 21.45 -0.57
CA SER A 38 -34.21 21.43 0.39
C SER A 38 -34.15 20.09 1.15
N TYR A 39 -35.30 19.53 1.54
CA TYR A 39 -35.36 18.20 2.14
C TYR A 39 -34.99 17.10 1.15
N ALA A 40 -35.46 17.17 -0.10
CA ALA A 40 -35.07 16.22 -1.14
C ALA A 40 -33.55 16.26 -1.41
N PHE A 41 -32.97 17.46 -1.50
CA PHE A 41 -31.53 17.65 -1.65
C PHE A 41 -30.75 17.18 -0.43
N ALA A 42 -31.24 17.43 0.78
CA ALA A 42 -30.65 16.93 2.02
C ALA A 42 -30.71 15.40 2.09
N ASN A 43 -31.77 14.76 1.60
CA ASN A 43 -31.88 13.30 1.53
C ASN A 43 -30.91 12.71 0.52
N VAL A 44 -30.74 13.30 -0.68
CA VAL A 44 -29.75 12.84 -1.67
C VAL A 44 -28.31 13.05 -1.19
N GLN A 45 -28.03 14.14 -0.46
CA GLN A 45 -26.73 14.32 0.19
C GLN A 45 -26.51 13.36 1.34
N ARG A 46 -27.55 13.07 2.14
CA ARG A 46 -27.49 12.04 3.16
C ARG A 46 -27.28 10.67 2.55
N GLU A 47 -27.86 10.33 1.39
CA GLU A 47 -27.58 9.07 0.70
C GLU A 47 -26.11 8.94 0.27
N LYS A 48 -25.49 10.03 -0.21
CA LYS A 48 -24.02 10.06 -0.43
C LYS A 48 -23.23 9.88 0.89
N ILE A 49 -23.73 10.43 2.00
CA ILE A 49 -23.16 10.19 3.33
C ILE A 49 -23.47 8.77 3.82
N TYR A 50 -24.57 8.13 3.45
CA TYR A 50 -24.91 6.74 3.76
C TYR A 50 -24.12 5.75 2.91
N VAL A 51 -23.61 6.15 1.74
CA VAL A 51 -22.53 5.41 1.07
C VAL A 51 -21.21 5.50 1.86
N LEU A 52 -21.01 6.56 2.66
CA LEU A 52 -19.96 6.59 3.71
C LEU A 52 -20.38 5.88 5.03
N ASP A 53 -21.69 5.76 5.29
CA ASP A 53 -22.30 5.33 6.56
C ASP A 53 -23.14 4.04 6.43
N GLN A 54 -22.76 3.16 5.50
CA GLN A 54 -23.13 1.73 5.48
C GLN A 54 -22.05 0.90 6.19
N GLY A 55 -21.67 1.29 7.41
CA GLY A 55 -20.93 0.44 8.37
C GLY A 55 -19.54 -0.02 7.94
N LYS A 56 -19.06 0.37 6.76
CA LYS A 56 -17.71 0.18 6.26
C LYS A 56 -17.18 1.56 5.94
N SER A 57 -16.89 2.31 7.01
CA SER A 57 -16.26 3.62 6.94
C SER A 57 -15.12 3.61 5.92
N LEU A 58 -14.72 4.77 5.40
CA LEU A 58 -13.50 4.88 4.58
C LEU A 58 -12.32 4.09 5.19
N MET A 59 -12.27 4.00 6.53
CA MET A 59 -11.38 3.16 7.33
C MET A 59 -11.54 1.65 7.12
N LEU A 60 -12.76 1.11 6.92
CA LEU A 60 -12.97 -0.30 6.58
C LEU A 60 -12.69 -0.61 5.10
N ALA A 61 -12.96 0.31 4.17
CA ALA A 61 -12.50 0.17 2.79
C ALA A 61 -10.95 0.15 2.71
N LEU A 62 -10.30 1.10 3.42
CA LEU A 62 -8.84 1.15 3.57
C LEU A 62 -8.28 -0.04 4.37
N SER A 63 -9.00 -0.57 5.37
CA SER A 63 -8.53 -1.73 6.14
C SER A 63 -8.75 -3.05 5.41
N GLN A 64 -9.80 -3.17 4.59
CA GLN A 64 -9.95 -4.29 3.66
C GLN A 64 -8.80 -4.29 2.64
N ASP A 65 -8.45 -3.14 2.05
CA ASP A 65 -7.28 -3.01 1.17
C ASP A 65 -5.96 -3.32 1.89
N ALA A 66 -5.78 -2.86 3.13
CA ALA A 66 -4.57 -3.12 3.91
C ALA A 66 -4.40 -4.62 4.25
N THR A 67 -5.50 -5.34 4.45
CA THR A 67 -5.49 -6.79 4.75
C THR A 67 -5.31 -7.62 3.49
N ILE A 68 -5.95 -7.24 2.38
CA ILE A 68 -5.80 -7.86 1.05
C ILE A 68 -4.37 -7.68 0.51
N ASN A 69 -3.75 -6.52 0.76
CA ASN A 69 -2.39 -6.23 0.30
C ASN A 69 -1.30 -6.81 1.22
N ARG A 70 -1.66 -7.28 2.43
CA ARG A 70 -0.66 -7.76 3.41
C ARG A 70 0.19 -8.92 2.87
N PRO A 71 -0.36 -9.92 2.17
CA PRO A 71 0.44 -10.97 1.54
C PRO A 71 1.38 -10.48 0.44
N VAL A 72 0.97 -9.48 -0.33
CA VAL A 72 1.80 -8.86 -1.36
C VAL A 72 2.95 -8.10 -0.70
N MET A 73 2.66 -7.29 0.31
CA MET A 73 3.65 -6.52 1.06
C MET A 73 4.67 -7.42 1.76
N ALA A 74 4.24 -8.55 2.33
CA ALA A 74 5.13 -9.53 2.93
C ALA A 74 6.08 -10.16 1.91
N ARG A 75 5.57 -10.52 0.72
CA ARG A 75 6.41 -11.07 -0.36
C ARG A 75 7.39 -10.03 -0.89
N GLU A 76 6.97 -8.78 -1.01
CA GLU A 76 7.84 -7.68 -1.43
C GLU A 76 8.92 -7.38 -0.38
N HIS A 77 8.60 -7.45 0.91
CA HIS A 77 9.58 -7.33 2.00
C HIS A 77 10.69 -8.36 1.89
N VAL A 78 10.30 -9.61 1.67
CA VAL A 78 11.25 -10.71 1.53
C VAL A 78 12.05 -10.57 0.23
N ARG A 79 11.41 -10.21 -0.89
CA ARG A 79 12.09 -9.95 -2.16
C ARG A 79 13.14 -8.85 -1.99
N ARG A 80 12.77 -7.72 -1.37
CA ARG A 80 13.64 -6.57 -1.17
C ARG A 80 14.85 -6.91 -0.31
N PHE A 81 14.64 -7.67 0.77
CA PHE A 81 15.74 -8.18 1.58
C PHE A 81 16.72 -9.02 0.75
N HIS A 82 16.22 -9.95 -0.06
CA HIS A 82 17.07 -10.81 -0.89
C HIS A 82 17.85 -9.99 -1.93
N GLU A 83 17.22 -9.02 -2.59
CA GLU A 83 17.87 -8.12 -3.54
C GLU A 83 19.01 -7.34 -2.89
N LEU A 84 18.79 -6.76 -1.71
CA LEU A 84 19.81 -6.02 -0.97
C LEU A 84 20.93 -6.95 -0.49
N PHE A 85 20.59 -8.13 0.03
CA PHE A 85 21.56 -9.05 0.64
C PHE A 85 22.42 -9.80 -0.37
N PHE A 86 21.86 -10.20 -1.51
CA PHE A 86 22.55 -11.06 -2.48
C PHE A 86 22.98 -10.33 -3.76
N THR A 87 22.66 -9.05 -3.94
CA THR A 87 23.23 -8.27 -5.05
C THR A 87 24.53 -7.62 -4.59
N LEU A 88 25.65 -8.06 -5.18
CA LEU A 88 26.99 -7.62 -4.79
C LEU A 88 27.70 -7.06 -6.01
N ALA A 89 28.03 -5.77 -5.95
CA ALA A 89 28.96 -5.13 -6.85
C ALA A 89 30.40 -5.29 -6.30
N PRO A 90 31.44 -5.29 -7.15
CA PRO A 90 32.84 -5.32 -6.72
C PRO A 90 33.30 -3.96 -6.16
N ASP A 91 32.49 -3.37 -5.27
CA ASP A 91 32.75 -2.13 -4.56
C ASP A 91 32.36 -2.29 -3.09
N LYS A 92 33.31 -2.01 -2.20
CA LYS A 92 33.13 -2.15 -0.76
C LYS A 92 32.01 -1.26 -0.22
N ALA A 93 31.96 0.00 -0.67
CA ALA A 93 30.98 0.96 -0.16
C ALA A 93 29.54 0.56 -0.57
N ALA A 94 29.37 0.12 -1.82
CA ALA A 94 28.09 -0.42 -2.29
C ALA A 94 27.63 -1.65 -1.48
N ILE A 95 28.54 -2.60 -1.21
CA ILE A 95 28.23 -3.79 -0.40
C ILE A 95 27.79 -3.39 1.00
N GLU A 96 28.57 -2.57 1.71
CA GLU A 96 28.26 -2.15 3.09
C GLU A 96 26.93 -1.39 3.17
N SER A 97 26.66 -0.51 2.22
CA SER A 97 25.39 0.23 2.13
C SER A 97 24.18 -0.69 1.93
N ASN A 98 24.29 -1.66 1.02
CA ASN A 98 23.23 -2.65 0.79
C ASN A 98 22.98 -3.52 2.03
N MET A 99 24.06 -3.97 2.69
CA MET A 99 23.98 -4.79 3.89
C MET A 99 23.32 -4.05 5.04
N LYS A 100 23.68 -2.78 5.27
CA LYS A 100 23.03 -1.94 6.28
C LYS A 100 21.51 -1.90 6.09
N ARG A 101 21.05 -1.67 4.86
CA ARG A 101 19.62 -1.66 4.52
C ARG A 101 18.97 -3.03 4.64
N ALA A 102 19.70 -4.11 4.35
CA ALA A 102 19.19 -5.47 4.54
C ALA A 102 19.01 -5.80 6.03
N PHE A 103 19.92 -5.35 6.89
CA PHE A 103 19.85 -5.56 8.34
C PHE A 103 18.69 -4.80 8.99
N ASP A 104 18.28 -3.65 8.44
CA ASP A 104 17.07 -2.95 8.91
C ASP A 104 15.77 -3.78 8.70
N LEU A 105 15.80 -4.79 7.83
CA LEU A 105 14.65 -5.64 7.48
C LEU A 105 14.64 -7.00 8.19
N ALA A 106 15.71 -7.36 8.90
CA ALA A 106 15.95 -8.68 9.47
C ALA A 106 16.45 -8.63 10.92
N ASP A 107 16.52 -9.80 11.57
CA ASP A 107 17.16 -9.97 12.87
C ASP A 107 18.65 -10.31 12.73
N LYS A 108 19.25 -10.59 13.90
CA LYS A 108 20.65 -10.97 14.02
C LYS A 108 21.03 -12.17 13.14
N SER A 109 20.11 -13.08 12.81
CA SER A 109 20.45 -14.26 12.00
C SER A 109 20.96 -13.90 10.59
N ALA A 110 20.47 -12.82 9.99
CA ALA A 110 20.99 -12.32 8.73
C ALA A 110 22.40 -11.73 8.88
N TYR A 111 22.66 -11.04 10.00
CA TYR A 111 23.98 -10.52 10.34
C TYR A 111 24.99 -11.63 10.58
N ASP A 112 24.61 -12.68 11.31
CA ASP A 112 25.48 -13.83 11.59
C ASP A 112 25.89 -14.52 10.27
N TYR A 113 24.94 -14.72 9.33
CA TYR A 113 25.26 -15.27 8.01
C TYR A 113 26.18 -14.36 7.18
N TYR A 114 25.98 -13.04 7.23
CA TYR A 114 26.90 -12.07 6.61
C TYR A 114 28.30 -12.16 7.22
N HIS A 115 28.38 -12.25 8.55
CA HIS A 115 29.64 -12.32 9.28
C HIS A 115 30.43 -13.58 8.92
N ASP A 116 29.77 -14.75 8.88
CA ASP A 116 30.38 -16.02 8.46
C ASP A 116 30.96 -15.93 7.03
N LEU A 117 30.28 -15.25 6.11
CA LEU A 117 30.77 -15.04 4.75
C LEU A 117 31.96 -14.08 4.72
N ALA A 118 31.92 -13.03 5.55
CA ALA A 118 33.01 -12.07 5.67
C ALA A 118 34.28 -12.73 6.22
N GLU A 119 34.17 -13.55 7.27
CA GLU A 119 35.28 -14.32 7.84
C GLU A 119 35.89 -15.29 6.82
N LYS A 120 35.07 -15.92 5.98
CA LYS A 120 35.51 -16.76 4.85
C LYS A 120 36.06 -15.96 3.66
N GLY A 121 36.27 -14.66 3.82
CA GLY A 121 36.81 -13.76 2.80
C GLY A 121 35.96 -13.69 1.53
N TYR A 122 34.65 -13.95 1.61
CA TYR A 122 33.76 -13.99 0.44
C TYR A 122 33.72 -12.64 -0.29
N TYR A 123 33.45 -11.57 0.45
CA TYR A 123 33.36 -10.21 -0.10
C TYR A 123 34.71 -9.71 -0.64
N ASN A 124 35.81 -10.04 0.05
CA ASN A 124 37.15 -9.71 -0.41
C ASN A 124 37.47 -10.36 -1.76
N ARG A 125 37.06 -11.62 -1.97
CA ARG A 125 37.22 -12.32 -3.27
C ARG A 125 36.33 -11.74 -4.36
N ILE A 126 35.13 -11.26 -4.03
CA ILE A 126 34.26 -10.58 -5.00
C ILE A 126 34.92 -9.29 -5.49
N ILE A 127 35.45 -8.48 -4.57
CA ILE A 127 36.10 -7.21 -4.90
C ILE A 127 37.40 -7.46 -5.68
N SER A 128 38.30 -8.31 -5.17
CA SER A 128 39.60 -8.55 -5.83
C SER A 128 39.47 -9.26 -7.17
N GLY A 129 38.45 -10.12 -7.32
CA GLY A 129 38.15 -10.83 -8.56
C GLY A 129 37.29 -10.03 -9.55
N ASN A 130 36.95 -8.77 -9.25
CA ASN A 130 36.03 -7.93 -10.02
C ASN A 130 34.74 -8.68 -10.41
N VAL A 131 34.19 -9.43 -9.46
CA VAL A 131 33.02 -10.29 -9.66
C VAL A 131 31.76 -9.50 -9.42
N GLN A 132 30.77 -9.63 -10.30
CA GLN A 132 29.43 -9.09 -10.08
C GLN A 132 28.48 -10.23 -9.73
N GLN A 133 27.69 -10.06 -8.68
CA GLN A 133 26.64 -11.00 -8.30
C GLN A 133 25.28 -10.31 -8.39
N ARG A 134 24.37 -10.90 -9.16
CA ARG A 134 22.97 -10.49 -9.23
C ARG A 134 22.09 -11.61 -8.74
N ILE A 135 21.04 -11.28 -7.98
CA ILE A 135 19.99 -12.22 -7.62
C ILE A 135 18.71 -11.92 -8.41
N GLU A 136 17.98 -12.97 -8.74
CA GLU A 136 16.64 -12.89 -9.31
C GLU A 136 15.71 -13.76 -8.48
N VAL A 137 14.71 -13.15 -7.86
CA VAL A 137 13.73 -13.86 -7.02
C VAL A 137 12.61 -14.38 -7.91
N ASP A 138 12.56 -15.70 -8.09
CA ASP A 138 11.56 -16.39 -8.90
C ASP A 138 10.21 -16.38 -8.16
N SER A 139 10.18 -16.86 -6.91
CA SER A 139 8.96 -16.92 -6.12
C SER A 139 9.21 -16.84 -4.62
N VAL A 140 8.23 -16.27 -3.92
CA VAL A 140 8.19 -16.19 -2.44
C VAL A 140 6.91 -16.86 -1.98
N VAL A 141 7.05 -18.01 -1.34
CA VAL A 141 5.94 -18.79 -0.76
C VAL A 141 5.85 -18.43 0.71
N CYS A 142 4.77 -17.76 1.10
CA CYS A 142 4.52 -17.38 2.50
C CYS A 142 3.25 -18.07 2.98
N ASN A 143 3.34 -18.78 4.10
CA ASN A 143 2.20 -19.39 4.77
C ASN A 143 1.58 -18.39 5.75
N PHE A 144 0.43 -17.82 5.39
CA PHE A 144 -0.33 -16.89 6.21
C PHE A 144 -1.30 -17.55 7.19
N ASN A 145 -1.42 -18.88 7.19
CA ASN A 145 -2.35 -19.62 8.05
C ASN A 145 -1.82 -19.78 9.49
N SER A 146 -0.52 -19.65 9.69
CA SER A 146 0.14 -19.80 10.99
C SER A 146 1.06 -18.61 11.26
N TYR A 147 0.92 -17.98 12.43
CA TYR A 147 1.80 -16.90 12.89
C TYR A 147 2.79 -17.44 13.93
N PRO A 148 4.11 -17.13 13.86
CA PRO A 148 4.83 -16.34 12.85
C PRO A 148 4.76 -16.93 11.44
N TYR A 149 4.71 -16.09 10.40
CA TYR A 149 4.52 -16.59 9.03
C TYR A 149 5.79 -17.27 8.52
N SER A 150 5.66 -18.51 8.07
CA SER A 150 6.79 -19.24 7.49
C SER A 150 6.95 -18.88 6.03
N VAL A 151 8.17 -18.54 5.61
CA VAL A 151 8.48 -18.11 4.25
C VAL A 151 9.60 -18.95 3.66
N THR A 152 9.39 -19.42 2.43
CA THR A 152 10.41 -20.04 1.59
C THR A 152 10.58 -19.22 0.33
N THR A 153 11.83 -18.86 0.01
CA THR A 153 12.15 -18.08 -1.18
C THR A 153 12.96 -18.93 -2.14
N TYR A 154 12.55 -18.91 -3.40
CA TYR A 154 13.24 -19.54 -4.51
C TYR A 154 13.81 -18.42 -5.39
N ALA A 155 15.12 -18.46 -5.59
CA ALA A 155 15.84 -17.45 -6.35
C ALA A 155 16.99 -18.07 -7.13
N LYS A 156 17.49 -17.32 -8.10
CA LYS A 156 18.66 -17.65 -8.90
C LYS A 156 19.73 -16.59 -8.71
N GLN A 157 20.96 -17.02 -8.54
CA GLN A 157 22.11 -16.14 -8.46
C GLN A 157 22.91 -16.24 -9.75
N PHE A 158 23.27 -15.10 -10.29
CA PHE A 158 24.16 -14.98 -11.44
C PHE A 158 25.45 -14.37 -10.96
N ILE A 159 26.54 -15.14 -11.04
CA ILE A 159 27.88 -14.71 -10.70
C ILE A 159 28.64 -14.49 -12.00
N ILE A 160 28.86 -13.22 -12.32
CA ILE A 160 29.49 -12.78 -13.55
C ILE A 160 30.95 -12.47 -13.22
N ARG A 161 31.85 -13.22 -13.83
CA ARG A 161 33.30 -12.98 -13.81
C ARG A 161 33.75 -12.53 -15.18
N SER A 162 35.02 -12.16 -15.30
CA SER A 162 35.64 -11.88 -16.59
C SER A 162 35.63 -13.10 -17.52
N SER A 163 35.85 -14.30 -16.98
CA SER A 163 36.01 -15.54 -17.76
C SER A 163 34.74 -16.37 -17.92
N ASN A 164 33.77 -16.25 -17.01
CA ASN A 164 32.58 -17.09 -17.03
C ASN A 164 31.36 -16.43 -16.35
N LEU A 165 30.19 -16.98 -16.66
CA LEU A 165 28.94 -16.73 -15.97
C LEU A 165 28.51 -18.01 -15.27
N THR A 166 28.41 -17.98 -13.94
CA THR A 166 27.90 -19.08 -13.14
C THR A 166 26.47 -18.79 -12.70
N ARG A 167 25.55 -19.71 -12.98
CA ARG A 167 24.19 -19.71 -12.45
C ARG A 167 24.12 -20.62 -11.24
N ARG A 168 23.53 -20.14 -10.13
CA ARG A 168 23.29 -20.94 -8.93
C ARG A 168 21.81 -20.90 -8.55
N SER A 169 21.28 -22.02 -8.08
CA SER A 169 20.01 -22.05 -7.36
C SER A 169 20.22 -21.60 -5.93
N LEU A 170 19.32 -20.75 -5.44
CA LEU A 170 19.26 -20.32 -4.05
C LEU A 170 17.87 -20.62 -3.50
N VAL A 171 17.81 -21.39 -2.43
CA VAL A 171 16.61 -21.60 -1.64
C VAL A 171 16.88 -21.15 -0.22
N THR A 172 16.05 -20.23 0.28
CA THR A 172 16.15 -19.72 1.65
C THR A 172 14.87 -19.96 2.42
N SER A 173 14.99 -20.03 3.74
CA SER A 173 13.87 -20.15 4.67
C SER A 173 14.00 -19.07 5.72
N CYS A 174 12.87 -18.48 6.11
CA CYS A 174 12.80 -17.57 7.23
C CYS A 174 11.39 -17.56 7.83
N THR A 175 11.27 -16.84 8.96
CA THR A 175 10.00 -16.54 9.60
C THR A 175 9.76 -15.04 9.56
N LEU A 176 8.52 -14.61 9.32
CA LEU A 176 8.15 -13.21 9.20
C LEU A 176 7.30 -12.81 10.41
N LEU A 177 7.75 -11.80 11.14
CA LEU A 177 6.99 -11.14 12.20
C LEU A 177 6.47 -9.79 11.74
N ASN A 178 5.39 -9.35 12.37
CA ASN A 178 4.92 -7.98 12.21
C ASN A 178 5.83 -7.05 13.02
N SER A 179 6.21 -5.92 12.42
CA SER A 179 7.00 -4.87 13.06
C SER A 179 6.35 -3.51 12.83
N VAL A 180 6.80 -2.51 13.59
CA VAL A 180 6.36 -1.12 13.42
C VAL A 180 6.91 -0.61 12.08
N LYS A 181 6.06 0.10 11.33
CA LYS A 181 6.47 0.73 10.09
C LYS A 181 7.39 1.92 10.38
N SER A 182 8.46 2.04 9.61
CA SER A 182 9.39 3.16 9.65
C SER A 182 9.83 3.51 8.22
N ASP A 183 10.54 4.62 8.05
CA ASP A 183 11.07 5.00 6.74
C ASP A 183 12.03 3.94 6.16
N ASN A 184 12.76 3.25 7.04
CA ASN A 184 13.66 2.15 6.63
C ASN A 184 12.93 0.81 6.46
N ASN A 185 11.77 0.64 7.10
CA ASN A 185 10.93 -0.56 7.01
C ASN A 185 9.46 -0.18 6.78
N PRO A 186 9.10 0.29 5.57
CA PRO A 186 7.75 0.78 5.29
C PRO A 186 6.71 -0.34 5.28
N GLN A 187 7.15 -1.57 5.06
CA GLN A 187 6.27 -2.74 4.99
C GLN A 187 5.86 -3.25 6.38
N GLY A 188 6.64 -2.94 7.42
CA GLY A 188 6.31 -3.29 8.80
C GLY A 188 6.40 -4.79 9.05
N PHE A 189 7.42 -5.43 8.49
CA PHE A 189 7.75 -6.83 8.75
C PHE A 189 9.19 -6.98 9.22
N GLN A 190 9.47 -8.04 9.96
CA GLN A 190 10.83 -8.38 10.35
C GLN A 190 11.11 -9.83 10.01
N ILE A 191 12.21 -10.05 9.29
CA ILE A 191 12.69 -11.38 8.95
C ILE A 191 13.43 -11.94 10.18
N LEU A 192 13.00 -13.10 10.65
CA LEU A 192 13.62 -13.85 11.73
C LEU A 192 14.13 -15.20 11.24
N LYS A 193 15.16 -15.72 11.91
CA LYS A 193 15.70 -17.08 11.66
C LYS A 193 15.99 -17.33 10.18
N PHE A 194 16.62 -16.36 9.54
CA PHE A 194 17.07 -16.47 8.16
C PHE A 194 18.08 -17.61 8.02
N GLY A 195 17.86 -18.48 7.04
CA GLY A 195 18.75 -19.59 6.72
C GLY A 195 18.72 -19.94 5.25
N VAL A 196 19.87 -20.37 4.73
CA VAL A 196 20.02 -20.86 3.35
C VAL A 196 19.89 -22.38 3.35
N LEU A 197 18.84 -22.90 2.69
CA LEU A 197 18.57 -24.34 2.57
C LEU A 197 19.35 -24.97 1.42
N ALA A 198 19.48 -24.26 0.30
CA ALA A 198 20.24 -24.71 -0.85
C ALA A 198 20.95 -23.53 -1.52
N ASN A 199 22.21 -23.74 -1.88
CA ASN A 199 23.00 -22.81 -2.69
C ASN A 199 23.94 -23.61 -3.60
N LYS A 200 23.44 -24.02 -4.77
CA LYS A 200 24.13 -25.00 -5.65
C LYS A 200 24.31 -24.44 -7.05
N ASP A 201 25.47 -24.72 -7.65
CA ASP A 201 25.76 -24.34 -9.02
C ASP A 201 24.91 -25.20 -9.97
N GLU A 202 24.21 -24.55 -10.90
CA GLU A 202 23.37 -25.21 -11.90
C GLU A 202 24.08 -25.25 -13.25
N GLU A 203 24.71 -24.14 -13.64
CA GLU A 203 25.27 -23.96 -14.98
C GLU A 203 26.48 -23.04 -14.93
N VAL A 204 27.51 -23.37 -15.71
CA VAL A 204 28.68 -22.51 -15.92
C VAL A 204 28.84 -22.32 -17.42
N VAL A 205 28.72 -21.08 -17.87
CA VAL A 205 28.89 -20.69 -19.26
C VAL A 205 30.20 -19.91 -19.37
N GLU A 206 31.12 -20.39 -20.21
CA GLU A 206 32.36 -19.65 -20.50
C GLU A 206 32.07 -18.47 -21.42
N ARG A 207 32.86 -17.40 -21.27
CA ARG A 207 32.63 -16.12 -21.93
C ARG A 207 33.75 -15.71 -22.86
#